data_AF-A0A8H5BJG9-F1
#
_entry.id   AF-A0A8H5BJG9-F1
#
_cell.length_a   1.000
_cell.length_b   1.000
_cell.length_c   1.000
_cell.angle_alpha   90.00
_cell.angle_beta   90.00
_cell.angle_gamma   90.00
#
_symmetry.space_group_name_H-M   'P 1'
#
loop_
_entity.id
_entity.type
_entity.pdbx_description
1 polymer ?
#
loop_
_entity_poly.entity_id
_entity_poly.type
_entity_poly.pdbx_seq_one_letter_code
_entity_poly.pdbx_strand_id
1 'polypeptide(L)'
;MGRHFTFRVTVLKDHTLVTTGPYSVVRHPSYSGGILILIALPFWHASQGSWTYGRELAGGNTTASWFVVVATCAALGTPVAWVSARRAAGEDTLMQKKFGKTWDEWAGKVPYKFIPGIL
;
A
#
# COMPACT_ATOMS: atom_id res chain seq x y z
N MET A 1 6.49 13.32 1.63
CA MET A 1 7.59 12.64 0.92
C MET A 1 8.13 13.61 -0.12
N GLY A 2 9.31 14.19 0.10
CA GLY A 2 9.92 15.19 -0.79
C GLY A 2 11.14 14.61 -1.51
N ARG A 3 12.24 15.38 -1.54
CA ARG A 3 13.55 15.11 -2.19
C ARG A 3 14.24 13.76 -1.88
N HIS A 4 13.62 12.93 -1.04
CA HIS A 4 14.10 11.63 -0.57
C HIS A 4 13.34 10.43 -1.15
N PHE A 5 12.27 10.65 -1.93
CA PHE A 5 11.55 9.57 -2.61
C PHE A 5 12.26 9.21 -3.92
N THR A 6 12.91 8.06 -3.97
CA THR A 6 13.54 7.52 -5.19
C THR A 6 12.99 6.13 -5.49
N PHE A 7 12.63 5.87 -6.75
CA PHE A 7 12.15 4.56 -7.21
C PHE A 7 13.21 3.44 -7.09
N ARG A 8 14.49 3.82 -7.10
CA ARG A 8 15.61 2.97 -6.65
C ARG A 8 15.82 3.16 -5.16
N VAL A 9 16.01 2.05 -4.44
CA VAL A 9 16.44 2.06 -3.04
C VAL A 9 17.89 2.54 -2.99
N THR A 10 18.09 3.85 -3.08
CA THR A 10 19.40 4.48 -3.02
C THR A 10 19.47 5.30 -1.75
N VAL A 11 20.37 4.91 -0.86
CA VAL A 11 20.64 5.65 0.36
C VAL A 11 21.41 6.92 -0.03
N LEU A 12 20.73 8.07 -0.09
CA LEU A 12 21.41 9.36 -0.20
C LEU A 12 22.29 9.59 1.04
N LYS A 13 23.46 10.23 0.85
CA LYS A 13 24.47 10.46 1.90
C LYS A 13 23.93 11.28 3.09
N ASP A 14 22.91 12.13 2.87
CA ASP A 14 22.27 12.94 3.92
C ASP A 14 20.82 12.52 4.22
N HIS A 15 20.48 11.24 4.06
CA HIS A 15 19.15 10.76 4.40
C HIS A 15 18.96 10.84 5.92
N THR A 16 18.13 11.76 6.39
CA THR A 16 17.65 11.82 7.78
C THR A 16 16.39 10.97 7.93
N LEU A 17 16.21 10.34 9.09
CA LEU A 17 14.99 9.60 9.40
C LEU A 17 13.82 10.59 9.54
N VAL A 18 12.87 10.56 8.61
CA VAL A 18 11.67 11.41 8.66
C VAL A 18 10.64 10.73 9.55
N THR A 19 10.39 11.31 10.73
CA THR A 19 9.45 10.77 11.72
C THR A 19 8.17 11.61 11.86
N THR A 20 8.08 12.71 11.12
CA THR A 20 6.98 13.68 11.19
C THR A 20 5.86 13.39 10.18
N GLY A 21 4.63 13.80 10.51
CA GLY A 21 3.48 13.65 9.63
C GLY A 21 2.99 12.19 9.56
N PRO A 22 2.65 11.64 8.39
CA PRO A 22 2.14 10.26 8.27
C PRO A 22 3.09 9.18 8.86
N TYR A 23 4.40 9.44 8.85
CA TYR A 23 5.43 8.58 9.42
C TYR A 23 5.40 8.52 10.97
N SER A 24 4.66 9.41 11.63
CA SER A 24 4.43 9.32 13.08
C SER A 24 3.35 8.29 13.45
N VAL A 25 2.56 7.83 12.46
CA VAL A 25 1.43 6.93 12.66
C VAL A 25 1.71 5.54 12.09
N VAL A 26 2.30 5.45 10.90
CA VAL A 26 2.66 4.19 10.25
C VAL A 26 4.07 4.29 9.64
N ARG A 27 4.79 3.17 9.63
CA ARG A 27 6.16 3.13 9.09
C ARG A 27 6.20 3.36 7.58
N HIS A 28 5.18 2.87 6.86
CA HIS A 28 5.13 2.93 5.41
C HIS A 28 3.83 3.53 4.85
N PRO A 29 3.63 4.85 4.98
CA PRO A 29 2.40 5.51 4.56
C PRO A 29 2.14 5.43 3.05
N SER A 30 3.17 5.27 2.21
CA SER A 30 3.01 5.03 0.76
C SER A 30 2.37 3.68 0.47
N TYR A 31 2.76 2.62 1.16
CA TYR A 31 2.16 1.30 0.99
C TYR A 31 0.73 1.26 1.56
N SER A 32 0.44 2.03 2.61
CA SER A 32 -0.94 2.25 3.08
C SER A 32 -1.83 2.82 1.96
N GLY A 33 -1.34 3.80 1.22
CA GLY A 33 -2.03 4.35 0.04
C GLY A 33 -2.26 3.30 -1.05
N GLY A 34 -1.27 2.43 -1.29
CA GLY A 34 -1.41 1.29 -2.21
C GLY A 34 -2.51 0.32 -1.79
N ILE A 35 -2.59 -0.02 -0.49
CA ILE A 35 -3.66 -0.88 0.04
C ILE A 35 -5.03 -0.23 -0.14
N LEU A 36 -5.15 1.07 0.13
CA LEU A 36 -6.40 1.81 -0.08
C LEU A 36 -6.84 1.79 -1.54
N ILE A 37 -5.92 1.94 -2.50
CA ILE A 37 -6.23 1.83 -3.93
C ILE A 37 -6.74 0.42 -4.27
N LEU A 38 -6.09 -0.63 -3.76
CA LEU A 38 -6.53 -2.01 -3.99
C LEU A 38 -7.95 -2.27 -3.48
N ILE A 39 -8.32 -1.66 -2.35
CA ILE A 39 -9.67 -1.73 -1.79
C ILE A 39 -10.65 -0.90 -2.63
N ALA A 40 -10.25 0.30 -3.07
CA ALA A 40 -11.11 1.22 -3.81
C ALA A 40 -11.50 0.70 -5.22
N LEU A 41 -10.66 -0.14 -5.84
CA LEU A 41 -10.89 -0.66 -7.19
C LEU A 41 -12.23 -1.41 -7.34
N PRO A 42 -12.57 -2.41 -6.51
CA PRO A 42 -13.91 -3.03 -6.50
C PRO A 42 -15.06 -2.04 -6.33
N PHE A 43 -14.92 -1.03 -5.45
CA PHE A 43 -15.95 -0.01 -5.24
C PHE A 43 -16.11 0.91 -6.47
N TRP A 44 -15.03 1.19 -7.18
CA TRP A 44 -15.10 1.92 -8.44
C TRP A 44 -15.91 1.16 -9.48
N HIS A 45 -15.75 -0.16 -9.56
CA HIS A 45 -16.59 -1.02 -10.40
C HIS A 45 -18.04 -1.12 -9.89
N ALA A 46 -18.31 -0.86 -8.62
CA ALA A 46 -19.66 -0.76 -8.07
C ALA A 46 -20.39 0.55 -8.46
N SER A 47 -19.65 1.56 -8.91
CA SER A 47 -20.20 2.91 -9.09
C SER A 47 -21.10 3.04 -10.32
N GLN A 48 -22.06 3.96 -10.23
CA GLN A 48 -22.98 4.29 -11.33
C GLN A 48 -22.19 4.79 -12.54
N GLY A 49 -22.38 4.13 -13.69
CA GLY A 49 -21.65 4.43 -14.93
C GLY A 49 -20.42 3.53 -15.19
N SER A 50 -20.12 2.58 -14.29
CA SER A 50 -19.12 1.55 -14.56
C SER A 50 -19.60 0.55 -15.63
N TRP A 51 -18.67 -0.15 -16.28
CA TRP A 51 -19.01 -1.17 -17.27
C TRP A 51 -19.88 -2.30 -16.67
N THR A 52 -19.63 -2.68 -15.42
CA THR A 52 -20.43 -3.68 -14.71
C THR A 52 -21.86 -3.19 -14.45
N TYR A 53 -22.02 -1.91 -14.11
CA TYR A 53 -23.33 -1.28 -13.96
C TYR A 53 -24.09 -1.18 -15.31
N GLY A 54 -23.40 -0.80 -16.38
CA GLY A 54 -23.99 -0.75 -17.74
C GLY A 54 -24.40 -2.12 -18.28
N ARG A 55 -23.67 -3.19 -17.93
CA ARG A 55 -24.00 -4.57 -18.34
C ARG A 55 -25.20 -5.13 -17.57
N GLU A 56 -25.35 -4.78 -16.29
CA GLU A 56 -26.53 -5.13 -15.49
C GLU A 56 -27.79 -4.48 -16.06
N LEU A 57 -27.73 -3.20 -16.43
CA LEU A 57 -28.83 -2.51 -17.12
C LEU A 57 -29.18 -3.11 -18.49
N ALA A 58 -28.21 -3.73 -19.18
CA ALA A 58 -28.41 -4.41 -20.46
C ALA A 58 -28.93 -5.86 -20.33
N GLY A 59 -29.36 -6.30 -19.14
CA GLY A 59 -29.87 -7.65 -18.90
C GLY A 59 -28.80 -8.73 -18.76
N GLY A 60 -27.54 -8.34 -18.54
CA GLY A 60 -26.44 -9.27 -18.28
C GLY A 60 -26.49 -9.89 -16.88
N ASN A 61 -25.83 -11.04 -16.71
CA ASN A 61 -25.71 -11.69 -15.40
C ASN A 61 -24.78 -10.88 -14.46
N THR A 62 -25.38 -10.14 -13.52
CA THR A 62 -24.70 -9.32 -12.50
C THR A 62 -23.73 -10.12 -11.66
N THR A 63 -24.13 -11.32 -11.20
CA THR A 63 -23.30 -12.19 -10.37
C THR A 63 -22.01 -12.60 -11.08
N ALA A 64 -22.10 -13.02 -12.34
CA ALA A 64 -20.93 -13.38 -13.14
C ALA A 64 -19.98 -12.19 -13.36
N SER A 65 -20.53 -10.99 -13.58
CA SER A 65 -19.74 -9.76 -13.72
C SER A 65 -18.96 -9.40 -12.46
N TRP A 66 -19.58 -9.55 -11.30
CA TRP A 66 -18.91 -9.34 -10.01
C TRP A 66 -17.83 -10.37 -9.73
N PHE A 67 -18.06 -11.64 -10.10
CA PHE A 67 -17.01 -12.66 -10.01
C PHE A 67 -15.79 -12.30 -10.86
N VAL A 68 -15.98 -11.80 -12.07
CA VAL A 68 -14.87 -11.35 -12.93
C VAL A 68 -14.14 -10.17 -12.29
N VAL A 69 -14.85 -9.13 -11.83
CA VAL A 69 -14.22 -7.97 -11.18
C VAL A 69 -13.41 -8.36 -9.96
N VAL A 70 -13.98 -9.16 -9.05
CA VAL A 70 -13.30 -9.58 -7.83
C VAL A 70 -12.11 -10.49 -8.17
N ALA A 71 -12.27 -11.43 -9.10
CA ALA A 71 -11.19 -12.31 -9.53
C ALA A 71 -10.04 -11.52 -10.17
N THR A 72 -10.33 -10.55 -11.05
CA THR A 72 -9.30 -9.69 -11.66
C THR A 72 -8.62 -8.80 -10.62
N CYS A 73 -9.38 -8.16 -9.72
CA CYS A 73 -8.81 -7.34 -8.65
C CYS A 73 -7.93 -8.18 -7.71
N ALA A 74 -8.35 -9.40 -7.36
CA ALA A 74 -7.55 -10.32 -6.54
C ALA A 74 -6.30 -10.80 -7.27
N ALA A 75 -6.43 -11.19 -8.55
CA ALA A 75 -5.31 -11.70 -9.35
C ALA A 75 -4.23 -10.64 -9.57
N LEU A 76 -4.59 -9.37 -9.73
CA LEU A 76 -3.64 -8.26 -9.91
C LEU A 76 -3.18 -7.66 -8.58
N GLY A 77 -4.07 -7.60 -7.59
CA GLY A 77 -3.80 -6.99 -6.29
C GLY A 77 -2.91 -7.85 -5.39
N THR A 78 -3.08 -9.18 -5.41
CA THR A 78 -2.31 -10.07 -4.52
C THR A 78 -0.82 -10.09 -4.81
N PRO A 79 -0.32 -10.14 -6.07
CA PRO A 79 1.11 -10.07 -6.34
C PRO A 79 1.68 -8.69 -6.00
N VAL A 80 0.94 -7.62 -6.27
CA VAL A 80 1.36 -6.24 -5.96
C VAL A 80 1.49 -6.03 -4.45
N ALA A 81 0.49 -6.47 -3.67
CA ALA A 81 0.53 -6.42 -2.21
C ALA A 81 1.71 -7.25 -1.67
N TRP A 82 1.93 -8.44 -2.22
CA TRP A 82 3.02 -9.32 -1.79
C TRP A 82 4.41 -8.75 -2.09
N VAL A 83 4.64 -8.22 -3.30
CA VAL A 83 5.90 -7.56 -3.66
C VAL A 83 6.11 -6.32 -2.76
N SER A 84 5.07 -5.54 -2.52
CA SER A 84 5.14 -4.35 -1.66
C SER A 84 5.48 -4.71 -0.22
N ALA A 85 4.88 -5.76 0.33
CA ALA A 85 5.18 -6.25 1.68
C ALA A 85 6.63 -6.75 1.79
N ARG A 86 7.11 -7.52 0.80
CA ARG A 86 8.51 -7.96 0.75
C ARG A 86 9.48 -6.80 0.63
N ARG A 87 9.12 -5.79 -0.17
CA ARG A 87 9.93 -4.59 -0.35
C ARG A 87 10.01 -3.77 0.94
N ALA A 88 8.88 -3.56 1.62
CA ALA A 88 8.82 -2.89 2.91
C ALA A 88 9.70 -3.58 3.96
N ALA A 89 9.70 -4.92 4.00
CA ALA A 89 10.58 -5.68 4.90
C ALA A 89 12.08 -5.49 4.56
N GLY A 90 12.41 -5.43 3.27
CA GLY A 90 13.75 -5.08 2.82
C GLY A 90 14.16 -3.66 3.20
N GLU A 91 13.25 -2.69 3.04
CA GLU A 91 13.45 -1.29 3.43
C GLU A 91 13.65 -1.15 4.94
N ASP A 92 12.85 -1.81 5.77
CA ASP A 92 13.02 -1.84 7.23
C ASP A 92 14.41 -2.36 7.63
N THR A 93 14.87 -3.44 6.97
CA THR A 93 16.20 -4.02 7.24
C THR A 93 17.32 -3.05 6.84
N LEU A 94 17.17 -2.34 5.72
CA LEU A 94 18.15 -1.36 5.27
C LEU A 94 18.18 -0.13 6.19
N MET A 95 17.02 0.32 6.68
CA MET A 95 16.94 1.43 7.63
C MET A 95 17.52 1.06 8.98
N GLN A 96 17.27 -0.15 9.47
CA GLN A 96 17.91 -0.66 10.69
C GLN A 96 19.44 -0.72 10.53
N LYS A 97 19.94 -1.26 9.40
CA LYS A 97 21.39 -1.30 9.13
C LYS A 97 22.04 0.08 9.07
N LYS A 98 21.30 1.09 8.58
CA LYS A 98 21.82 2.46 8.44
C LYS A 98 21.75 3.28 9.74
N PHE A 99 20.63 3.25 10.43
CA PHE A 99 20.34 4.14 11.57
C PHE A 99 20.41 3.44 12.92
N GLY A 100 20.50 2.10 12.95
CA GLY A 100 20.69 1.28 14.14
C GLY A 100 19.71 1.63 15.25
N LYS A 101 20.25 2.04 16.40
CA LYS A 101 19.49 2.36 17.61
C LYS A 101 18.41 3.43 17.39
N THR A 102 18.67 4.44 16.55
CA THR A 102 17.68 5.50 16.27
C THR A 102 16.45 4.95 15.54
N TRP A 103 16.66 3.95 14.68
CA TRP A 103 15.57 3.25 14.02
C TRP A 103 14.78 2.40 14.99
N ASP A 104 15.46 1.63 15.86
CA ASP A 104 14.79 0.76 16.82
C ASP A 104 13.93 1.58 17.82
N GLU A 105 14.43 2.72 18.30
CA GLU A 105 13.70 3.62 19.19
C GLU A 105 12.46 4.23 18.51
N TRP A 106 12.55 4.61 17.23
CA TRP A 106 11.40 5.13 16.49
C TRP A 106 10.41 4.03 16.09
N ALA A 107 10.90 2.88 15.60
CA ALA A 107 10.07 1.74 15.23
C ALA A 107 9.31 1.16 16.43
N GLY A 108 9.87 1.27 17.63
CA GLY A 108 9.17 0.95 18.88
C GLY A 108 8.01 1.91 19.18
N LYS A 109 8.12 3.19 18.81
CA LYS A 109 7.04 4.19 18.95
C LYS A 109 5.96 4.04 17.88
N VAL A 110 6.33 3.55 16.69
CA VAL A 110 5.44 3.37 15.53
C VAL A 110 5.38 1.88 15.15
N PRO A 111 4.67 1.05 15.93
CA PRO A 111 4.65 -0.39 15.71
C PRO A 111 3.96 -0.78 14.39
N TYR A 112 3.04 0.05 13.90
CA TYR A 112 2.22 -0.24 12.73
C TYR A 112 3.01 -0.09 11.42
N LYS A 113 3.03 -1.16 10.61
CA LYS A 113 3.72 -1.14 9.30
C LYS A 113 2.95 -0.38 8.23
N PHE A 114 1.67 -0.74 8.06
CA PHE A 114 0.85 -0.27 6.94
C PHE A 114 -0.51 0.30 7.38
N ILE A 115 -1.16 -0.29 8.36
CA ILE A 115 -2.50 0.11 8.79
C ILE A 115 -2.44 0.39 10.29
N PRO A 116 -2.87 1.58 10.76
CA PRO A 116 -2.95 1.85 12.20
C PRO A 116 -3.81 0.80 12.90
N GLY A 117 -3.32 0.21 13.98
CA GLY A 117 -4.01 -0.85 14.72
C GLY A 117 -3.73 -2.28 14.23
N ILE A 118 -3.01 -2.47 13.12
CA ILE A 118 -2.57 -3.78 12.62
C ILE A 118 -1.03 -3.84 12.60
N LEU A 119 -0.46 -4.82 13.31
CA LEU A 119 1.00 -5.00 13.50
C LEU A 119 1.72 -5.46 12.22
#